data_AF-A0A8S3IP43-F1
#
_entry.id   AF-A0A8S3IP43-F1
#
_cell.length_a   1.000
_cell.length_b   1.000
_cell.length_c   1.000
_cell.angle_alpha   90.00
_cell.angle_beta   90.00
_cell.angle_gamma   90.00
#
_symmetry.space_group_name_H-M   'P 1'
#
loop_
_entity.id
_entity.type
_entity.pdbx_description
1 polymer ?
#
loop_
_entity_poly.entity_id
_entity_poly.type
_entity_poly.pdbx_seq_one_letter_code
_entity_poly.pdbx_strand_id
1 'polypeptide(L)'
;MDTQVKQRVCGLLGGIAYASTADYYNQMNQLVSKFIPGHSSRIHIVSVDIFQYIETLNNSQWAEAVEYLLEGVHQLVKSGIDFLLICSNTGHIATPRILEYYPKLVLLHISDAVAFAIKEKNLKKVQIKKHLKS
;
A
#
# COMPACT_ATOMS: atom_id res chain seq x y z
N MET A 1 14.69 30.09 11.43
CA MET A 1 13.22 30.03 11.59
C MET A 1 12.81 28.61 11.26
N ASP A 2 12.57 27.82 12.30
CA ASP A 2 12.27 26.39 12.22
C ASP A 2 10.80 26.22 11.79
N THR A 3 10.54 26.14 10.49
CA THR A 3 9.24 25.64 10.01
C THR A 3 9.22 24.15 10.27
N GLN A 4 8.70 23.76 11.42
CA GLN A 4 8.48 22.36 11.81
C GLN A 4 7.61 21.69 10.72
N VAL A 5 8.23 20.92 9.83
CA VAL A 5 7.51 20.22 8.76
C VAL A 5 6.66 19.13 9.41
N LYS A 6 5.34 19.36 9.47
CA LYS A 6 4.39 18.38 9.99
C LYS A 6 4.24 17.23 8.99
N GLN A 7 5.00 16.15 9.20
CA GLN A 7 4.88 14.94 8.40
C GLN A 7 3.56 14.21 8.69
N ARG A 8 2.88 13.78 7.63
CA ARG A 8 1.74 12.85 7.69
C ARG A 8 2.22 11.43 7.98
N VAL A 9 1.44 10.67 8.75
CA VAL A 9 1.69 9.27 9.10
C VAL A 9 1.12 8.37 8.00
N CYS A 10 1.98 7.56 7.39
CA CYS A 10 1.57 6.57 6.40
C CYS A 10 1.23 5.24 7.08
N GLY A 11 0.12 4.61 6.71
CA GLY A 11 -0.12 3.19 6.95
C GLY A 11 0.36 2.36 5.78
N LEU A 12 1.18 1.34 6.03
CA LEU A 12 1.55 0.32 5.05
C LEU A 12 0.87 -1.00 5.40
N LEU A 13 -0.08 -1.42 4.57
CA LEU A 13 -0.54 -2.80 4.56
C LEU A 13 0.44 -3.62 3.72
N GLY A 14 1.30 -4.37 4.40
CA GLY A 14 2.40 -5.12 3.80
C GLY A 14 2.31 -6.63 4.06
N GLY A 15 3.33 -7.36 3.63
CA GLY A 15 3.43 -8.81 3.84
C GLY A 15 3.00 -9.64 2.64
N ILE A 16 2.77 -9.02 1.47
CA ILE A 16 2.23 -9.68 0.26
C ILE A 16 3.11 -9.41 -0.98
N ALA A 17 4.41 -9.76 -0.99
CA ALA A 17 5.20 -10.41 0.06
C ALA A 17 5.95 -9.40 0.93
N TYR A 18 6.60 -9.89 2.01
CA TYR A 18 7.39 -9.04 2.92
C TYR A 18 8.49 -8.24 2.21
N ALA A 19 9.07 -8.78 1.14
CA ALA A 19 10.13 -8.11 0.38
C ALA A 19 9.67 -6.76 -0.18
N SER A 20 8.46 -6.70 -0.75
CA SER A 20 7.88 -5.44 -1.24
C SER A 20 7.65 -4.45 -0.10
N THR A 21 7.19 -4.90 1.08
CA THR A 21 7.06 -4.02 2.25
C THR A 21 8.39 -3.37 2.63
N ALA A 22 9.47 -4.15 2.65
CA ALA A 22 10.81 -3.65 2.98
C ALA A 22 11.27 -2.60 1.96
N ASP A 23 11.03 -2.84 0.67
CA ASP A 23 11.36 -1.89 -0.39
C ASP A 23 10.59 -0.57 -0.26
N TYR A 24 9.28 -0.63 0.03
CA TYR A 24 8.47 0.56 0.28
C TYR A 24 8.99 1.35 1.48
N TYR A 25 9.26 0.68 2.60
CA TYR A 25 9.80 1.32 3.81
C TYR A 25 11.14 2.01 3.53
N ASN A 26 12.06 1.33 2.84
CA ASN A 26 13.38 1.87 2.52
C ASN A 26 13.27 3.09 1.60
N GLN A 27 12.48 3.00 0.52
CA GLN A 27 12.30 4.09 -0.44
C GLN A 27 11.65 5.32 0.21
N MET A 28 10.63 5.11 1.04
CA MET A 28 9.97 6.22 1.75
C MET A 28 10.92 6.96 2.69
N ASN A 29 11.73 6.24 3.45
CA ASN A 29 12.74 6.84 4.34
C ASN A 29 13.82 7.59 3.54
N GLN A 30 14.30 7.01 2.44
CA GLN A 30 15.29 7.67 1.57
C GLN A 30 14.72 8.96 0.96
N LEU A 31 13.47 8.95 0.49
CA LEU A 31 12.83 10.13 -0.07
C LEU A 31 12.62 11.21 1.00
N VAL A 32 12.12 10.85 2.18
CA VAL A 32 11.93 11.83 3.26
C VAL A 32 13.26 12.42 3.69
N SER A 33 14.30 11.62 3.89
CA SER A 33 15.64 12.12 4.25
C SER A 33 16.24 13.03 3.17
N LYS A 34 15.94 12.77 1.89
CA LYS A 34 16.36 13.63 0.77
C LYS A 34 15.68 15.01 0.78
N PHE A 35 14.39 15.08 1.10
CA PHE A 35 13.63 16.35 1.10
C PHE A 35 13.67 17.08 2.44
N ILE A 36 13.88 16.35 3.54
CA ILE A 36 13.94 16.84 4.91
C ILE A 36 15.16 16.20 5.60
N PRO A 37 16.38 16.73 5.38
CA PRO A 37 17.61 16.14 5.89
C PRO A 37 17.58 15.88 7.39
N GLY A 38 17.99 14.68 7.80
CA GLY A 38 17.98 14.25 9.20
C GLY A 38 16.65 13.66 9.70
N HIS A 39 15.64 13.56 8.83
CA HIS A 39 14.35 12.95 9.19
C HIS A 39 14.11 11.61 8.49
N SER A 40 13.49 10.69 9.22
CA SER A 40 12.85 9.48 8.69
C SER A 40 11.37 9.74 8.38
N SER A 41 10.74 8.83 7.63
CA SER A 41 9.30 8.86 7.39
C SER A 41 8.52 8.31 8.58
N ARG A 42 7.38 8.92 8.94
CA ARG A 42 6.45 8.37 9.94
C ARG A 42 5.56 7.29 9.32
N ILE A 43 5.78 6.04 9.71
CA ILE A 43 5.11 4.88 9.11
C ILE A 43 4.58 3.94 10.20
N HIS A 44 3.34 3.49 10.07
CA HIS A 44 2.79 2.32 10.76
C HIS A 44 2.67 1.18 9.76
N ILE A 45 3.14 -0.01 10.13
CA ILE A 45 3.12 -1.19 9.26
C ILE A 45 2.28 -2.26 9.91
N VAL A 46 1.30 -2.78 9.18
CA VAL A 46 0.72 -4.09 9.47
C VAL A 46 1.22 -5.03 8.38
N SER A 47 2.02 -6.01 8.80
CA SER A 47 2.52 -7.05 7.91
C SER A 47 1.68 -8.30 8.10
N VAL A 48 0.88 -8.65 7.09
CA VAL A 48 0.08 -9.87 7.10
C VAL A 48 0.94 -11.09 6.77
N ASP A 49 0.43 -12.28 7.08
CA ASP A 49 1.03 -13.54 6.65
C ASP A 49 0.58 -13.87 5.22
N ILE A 50 1.54 -13.94 4.30
CA ILE A 50 1.28 -14.27 2.90
C ILE A 50 0.68 -15.67 2.74
N PHE A 51 1.02 -16.62 3.62
CA PHE A 51 0.51 -17.99 3.52
C PHE A 51 -1.00 -18.01 3.75
N GLN A 52 -1.48 -17.34 4.82
CA GLN A 52 -2.91 -17.21 5.12
C GLN A 52 -3.66 -16.49 3.99
N TYR A 53 -3.07 -15.43 3.44
CA TYR A 53 -3.64 -14.74 2.29
C TYR A 53 -3.74 -15.62 1.04
N ILE A 54 -2.72 -16.41 0.73
CA ILE A 54 -2.73 -17.30 -0.45
C ILE A 54 -3.70 -18.48 -0.25
N GLU A 55 -3.80 -19.03 0.95
CA GLU A 55 -4.69 -20.16 1.26
C GLU A 55 -6.16 -19.79 0.99
N THR A 56 -6.60 -18.63 1.48
CA THR A 56 -7.96 -18.10 1.21
C THR A 56 -8.22 -17.89 -0.28
N LEU A 57 -7.23 -17.44 -1.06
CA LEU A 57 -7.35 -17.31 -2.52
C LEU A 57 -7.50 -18.67 -3.23
N ASN A 58 -6.71 -19.67 -2.83
CA ASN A 58 -6.72 -20.99 -3.46
C ASN A 58 -8.02 -21.75 -3.24
N ASN A 59 -8.68 -21.55 -2.09
CA ASN A 59 -9.96 -22.16 -1.77
C ASN A 59 -11.16 -21.44 -2.44
N SER A 60 -10.90 -20.53 -3.38
CA SER A 60 -11.92 -19.66 -4.00
C SER A 60 -12.65 -18.76 -2.99
N GLN A 61 -12.07 -18.54 -1.81
CA GLN A 61 -12.63 -17.72 -0.73
C GLN A 61 -12.16 -16.27 -0.86
N TRP A 62 -12.44 -15.67 -2.01
CA TRP A 62 -12.06 -14.29 -2.31
C TRP A 62 -12.57 -13.27 -1.30
N ALA A 63 -13.77 -13.48 -0.77
CA ALA A 63 -14.34 -12.64 0.27
C ALA A 63 -13.52 -12.72 1.56
N GLU A 64 -13.10 -13.91 1.97
CA GLU A 64 -12.29 -14.10 3.18
C GLU A 64 -10.90 -13.49 3.04
N ALA A 65 -10.29 -13.59 1.85
CA ALA A 65 -9.02 -12.92 1.56
C ALA A 65 -9.14 -11.40 1.71
N VAL A 66 -10.26 -10.82 1.24
CA VAL A 66 -10.54 -9.39 1.38
C VAL A 66 -10.75 -9.00 2.84
N GLU A 67 -11.54 -9.76 3.59
CA GLU A 67 -11.78 -9.50 5.02
C GLU A 67 -10.49 -9.63 5.85
N TYR A 68 -9.61 -10.59 5.52
CA TYR A 68 -8.29 -10.72 6.15
C TYR A 68 -7.43 -9.47 5.95
N LEU A 69 -7.40 -8.93 4.72
CA LEU A 69 -6.69 -7.68 4.44
C LEU A 69 -7.34 -6.47 5.13
N LEU A 70 -8.68 -6.44 5.18
CA LEU A 70 -9.43 -5.39 5.84
C LEU A 70 -9.13 -5.32 7.34
N GLU A 71 -8.97 -6.47 8.02
CA GLU A 71 -8.58 -6.51 9.43
C GLU A 71 -7.21 -5.84 9.65
N GLY A 72 -6.25 -6.05 8.75
CA GLY A 72 -4.98 -5.33 8.79
C GLY A 72 -5.16 -3.82 8.62
N VAL A 73 -6.09 -3.39 7.76
CA VAL A 73 -6.43 -1.97 7.61
C VAL A 73 -7.14 -1.42 8.84
N HIS A 74 -8.01 -2.19 9.50
CA HIS A 74 -8.65 -1.79 10.76
C HIS A 74 -7.61 -1.43 11.83
N GLN A 75 -6.56 -2.25 11.97
CA GLN A 75 -5.47 -1.99 12.89
C GLN A 75 -4.72 -0.69 12.51
N LEU A 76 -4.44 -0.49 11.23
CA LEU A 76 -3.78 0.73 10.74
C LEU A 76 -4.63 1.98 11.01
N VAL A 77 -5.93 1.97 10.69
CA VAL A 77 -6.81 3.11 10.95
C VAL A 77 -6.88 3.42 12.44
N LYS A 78 -7.04 2.41 13.30
CA LYS A 78 -7.05 2.57 14.76
C LYS A 78 -5.73 3.15 15.29
N SER A 79 -4.61 2.90 14.62
CA SER A 79 -3.30 3.43 15.01
C SER A 79 -3.11 4.93 14.67
N GLY A 80 -4.03 5.56 13.93
CA GLY A 80 -3.98 6.99 13.64
C GLY A 80 -3.17 7.37 12.39
N ILE A 81 -3.27 6.57 11.33
CA ILE A 81 -2.67 6.90 10.02
C ILE A 81 -3.43 8.06 9.35
N ASP A 82 -2.71 8.87 8.58
CA ASP A 82 -3.30 9.94 7.76
C ASP A 82 -3.69 9.44 6.35
N PHE A 83 -2.99 8.42 5.83
CA PHE A 83 -3.25 7.81 4.53
C PHE A 83 -2.72 6.37 4.48
N LEU A 84 -3.22 5.58 3.53
CA LEU A 84 -2.93 4.15 3.37
C LEU A 84 -2.24 3.86 2.04
N LEU A 85 -1.23 2.99 2.09
CA LEU A 85 -0.65 2.28 0.96
C LEU A 85 -0.83 0.78 1.16
N ILE A 86 -1.05 0.08 0.05
CA ILE A 86 -1.02 -1.39 -0.01
C ILE A 86 0.25 -1.77 -0.76
N CYS A 87 1.18 -2.46 -0.09
CA CYS A 87 2.48 -2.84 -0.65
C CYS A 87 2.38 -4.07 -1.56
N SER A 88 1.34 -4.16 -2.39
CA SER A 88 1.06 -5.30 -3.27
C SER A 88 0.07 -4.96 -4.37
N ASN A 89 0.37 -5.37 -5.60
CA ASN A 89 -0.56 -5.24 -6.73
C ASN A 89 -1.86 -6.03 -6.51
N THR A 90 -1.74 -7.27 -6.04
CA THR A 90 -2.91 -8.15 -5.84
C THR A 90 -3.71 -7.75 -4.62
N GLY A 91 -3.06 -7.23 -3.57
CA GLY A 91 -3.74 -6.76 -2.35
C GLY A 91 -4.74 -5.63 -2.60
N HIS A 92 -4.61 -4.88 -3.71
CA HIS A 92 -5.57 -3.85 -4.11
C HIS A 92 -6.99 -4.38 -4.41
N ILE A 93 -7.18 -5.71 -4.50
CA ILE A 93 -8.52 -6.31 -4.57
C ILE A 93 -9.41 -5.93 -3.38
N ALA A 94 -8.82 -5.64 -2.21
CA ALA A 94 -9.57 -5.21 -1.03
C ALA A 94 -9.97 -3.72 -1.06
N THR A 95 -9.48 -2.92 -2.03
CA THR A 95 -9.72 -1.47 -2.10
C THR A 95 -11.21 -1.10 -2.01
N PRO A 96 -12.13 -1.71 -2.78
CA PRO A 96 -13.55 -1.35 -2.71
C PRO A 96 -14.13 -1.56 -1.31
N ARG A 97 -13.80 -2.68 -0.67
CA ARG A 97 -14.26 -3.02 0.68
C ARG A 97 -13.67 -2.08 1.74
N ILE A 98 -12.39 -1.74 1.61
CA ILE A 98 -11.73 -0.77 2.49
C ILE A 98 -12.43 0.59 2.43
N LEU A 99 -12.75 1.08 1.22
CA LEU A 99 -13.39 2.37 1.02
C LEU A 99 -14.87 2.38 1.42
N GLU A 100 -15.54 1.22 1.41
CA GLU A 100 -16.88 1.06 1.98
C GLU A 100 -16.90 1.35 3.49
N TYR A 101 -15.95 0.77 4.24
CA TYR A 101 -15.82 1.02 5.69
C TYR A 101 -15.21 2.37 6.02
N TYR A 102 -14.28 2.84 5.20
CA TYR A 102 -13.51 4.06 5.44
C TYR A 102 -13.59 5.02 4.25
N PRO A 103 -14.76 5.61 3.97
CA PRO A 103 -14.96 6.46 2.79
C PRO A 103 -14.15 7.75 2.81
N LYS A 104 -13.62 8.16 3.97
CA LYS A 104 -12.76 9.34 4.15
C LYS A 104 -11.26 9.00 4.16
N LEU A 105 -10.90 7.72 4.14
CA LEU A 105 -9.49 7.32 4.17
C LEU A 105 -8.84 7.63 2.82
N VAL A 106 -7.74 8.37 2.87
CA VAL A 106 -6.92 8.60 1.68
C VAL A 106 -6.12 7.32 1.40
N LEU A 107 -6.55 6.55 0.41
CA LEU A 107 -5.84 5.37 -0.07
C LEU A 107 -5.18 5.72 -1.41
N LEU A 108 -3.85 5.65 -1.49
CA LEU A 108 -3.15 5.91 -2.75
C LEU A 108 -3.05 4.61 -3.55
N HIS A 109 -3.81 4.52 -4.64
CA HIS A 109 -3.90 3.31 -5.44
C HIS A 109 -2.71 3.17 -6.40
N ILE A 110 -2.12 1.97 -6.51
CA ILE A 110 -0.94 1.77 -7.36
C ILE A 110 -1.20 2.07 -8.83
N SER A 111 -2.41 1.78 -9.33
CA SER A 111 -2.76 2.10 -10.73
C SER A 111 -2.73 3.60 -11.01
N ASP A 112 -3.08 4.44 -10.03
CA ASP A 112 -3.10 5.88 -10.20
C ASP A 112 -1.67 6.42 -10.26
N ALA A 113 -0.79 5.91 -9.41
CA ALA A 113 0.64 6.22 -9.46
C ALA A 113 1.28 5.82 -10.81
N VAL A 114 0.94 4.62 -11.31
CA VAL A 114 1.41 4.14 -12.62
C VAL A 114 0.84 5.00 -13.76
N ALA A 115 -0.45 5.33 -13.72
CA ALA A 115 -1.10 6.16 -14.73
C ALA A 115 -0.50 7.58 -14.78
N PHE A 116 -0.18 8.16 -13.61
CA PHE A 116 0.51 9.44 -13.50
C PHE A 116 1.89 9.37 -14.19
N ALA A 117 2.71 8.38 -13.86
CA ALA A 117 4.05 8.22 -14.46
C ALA A 117 4.02 7.97 -15.98
N ILE A 118 3.02 7.23 -16.48
CA ILE A 118 2.81 7.00 -17.92
C ILE A 118 2.51 8.32 -18.64
N LYS A 119 1.64 9.16 -18.04
CA LYS A 119 1.29 10.48 -18.58
C LYS A 119 2.49 11.41 -18.61
N GLU A 120 3.28 11.46 -17.54
CA GLU A 120 4.50 12.29 -17.50
C GLU A 120 5.51 11.90 -18.60
N LYS A 121 5.57 10.61 -18.93
CA LYS A 121 6.43 10.10 -20.02
C LYS A 121 5.80 10.21 -21.42
N ASN A 122 4.62 10.81 -21.56
CA ASN A 122 3.86 10.91 -22.81
C ASN A 122 3.63 9.54 -23.51
N LEU A 123 3.56 8.46 -22.74
CA LEU A 123 3.32 7.12 -23.26
C LEU A 123 1.82 6.90 -23.47
N LYS A 124 1.42 6.49 -24.67
CA LYS A 124 0.01 6.21 -24.99
C LYS A 124 -0.37 4.73 -24.86
N LYS A 125 0.62 3.85 -24.80
CA LYS A 125 0.43 2.39 -24.72
C LYS A 125 1.55 1.77 -23.89
N VAL A 126 1.19 0.91 -22.95
CA VAL A 126 2.11 0.12 -22.13
C VAL A 126 1.65 -1.34 -22.10
N GLN A 127 2.58 -2.26 -21.86
CA GLN A 127 2.26 -3.67 -21.69
C GLN A 127 2.19 -4.01 -20.20
N ILE A 128 1.14 -4.74 -19.79
CA ILE A 128 1.05 -5.33 -18.46
C ILE A 128 1.55 -6.76 -18.55
N LYS A 129 2.61 -7.09 -17.81
CA LYS A 129 3.10 -8.47 -17.72
C LYS A 129 2.14 -9.28 -16.84
N LYS A 130 1.33 -10.13 -17.47
CA LYS A 130 0.56 -11.15 -16.76
C LYS A 130 1.48 -12.35 -16.51
N HIS A 131 1.64 -12.79 -15.26
CA HIS A 131 2.17 -14.12 -15.01
C HIS A 131 1.09 -15.13 -15.40
N LEU A 132 1.12 -15.59 -16.65
CA LEU A 132 0.42 -16.79 -17.06
C LEU A 132 1.13 -17.96 -16.37
N LYS A 133 0.46 -18.60 -15.39
CA LYS A 133 0.82 -19.97 -15.04
C LYS A 133 0.48 -20.81 -16.28
N SER A 134 1.51 -21.29 -16.97
CA SER A 134 1.43 -22.46 -17.85
C SER A 134 1.24 -23.71 -17.02
#